data_AF-A0A559QTH0-F1
#
_entry.id   AF-A0A559QTH0-F1
#
_cell.length_a   1.000
_cell.length_b   1.000
_cell.length_c   1.000
_cell.angle_alpha   90.00
_cell.angle_beta   90.00
_cell.angle_gamma   90.00
#
_symmetry.space_group_name_H-M   'P 1'
#
loop_
_entity.id
_entity.type
_entity.pdbx_description
1 polymer ?
#
loop_
_entity_poly.entity_id
_entity_poly.type
_entity_poly.pdbx_seq_one_letter_code
_entity_poly.pdbx_strand_id
1 'polypeptide(L)' 'MPKSSALRIRIEPELHREFLDTCKRLDLPAAQVLRQYMRKFVEEHNQGMQSELFQPEERDNR' A
#
# COMPACT_ATOMS: atom_id res chain seq x y z
N MET A 1 -13.66 12.82 6.10
CA MET A 1 -12.19 12.78 6.25
C MET A 1 -11.75 11.32 6.16
N PRO A 2 -10.88 10.93 5.22
CA PRO A 2 -10.41 9.54 5.14
C PRO A 2 -9.66 9.20 6.43
N LYS A 3 -10.03 8.08 7.07
CA LYS A 3 -9.41 7.61 8.31
C LYS A 3 -7.97 7.22 8.00
N SER A 4 -7.00 7.90 8.59
CA SER A 4 -5.59 7.50 8.53
C SER A 4 -5.27 6.53 9.67
N SER A 5 -4.81 5.32 9.34
CA SER A 5 -4.34 4.34 10.32
C SER A 5 -2.82 4.40 10.43
N ALA A 6 -2.27 4.29 11.64
CA ALA A 6 -0.84 4.19 11.88
C ALA A 6 -0.39 2.72 11.91
N LEU A 7 0.71 2.40 11.21
CA LEU A 7 1.32 1.08 11.21
C LEU A 7 2.72 1.19 11.82
N ARG A 8 3.01 0.39 12.85
CA ARG A 8 4.33 0.34 13.50
C ARG A 8 4.95 -1.04 13.28
N ILE A 9 6.06 -1.06 12.56
CA ILE A 9 6.79 -2.30 12.23
C ILE A 9 8.16 -2.23 12.92
N ARG A 10 8.59 -3.34 13.52
CA ARG A 10 9.97 -3.50 13.98
C ARG A 10 10.75 -4.19 12.86
N ILE A 11 11.88 -3.61 12.49
CA ILE A 11 12.80 -4.16 11.49
C ILE A 11 14.21 -4.14 12.05
N GLU A 12 15.10 -4.88 11.41
CA GLU A 12 16.52 -4.89 11.76
C GLU A 12 17.12 -3.49 11.61
N PRO A 13 18.02 -3.08 12.53
CA PRO A 13 18.58 -1.73 12.54
C PRO A 13 19.42 -1.44 11.29
N GLU A 14 20.09 -2.46 10.74
CA GLU A 14 20.89 -2.34 9.52
C GLU A 14 20.00 -2.10 8.31
N LEU A 15 18.94 -2.90 8.14
CA LEU A 15 17.94 -2.71 7.08
C LEU A 15 17.27 -1.33 7.15
N HIS A 16 16.92 -0.88 8.36
CA HIS A 16 16.35 0.45 8.57
C HIS A 16 17.29 1.55 8.08
N ARG A 17 18.57 1.45 8.44
CA ARG A 17 19.59 2.41 8.05
C ARG A 17 19.80 2.43 6.54
N GLU A 18 19.97 1.26 5.91
CA GLU A 18 20.18 1.17 4.47
C GLU A 18 18.99 1.72 3.66
N PHE A 19 17.77 1.43 4.13
CA PHE A 19 16.55 1.96 3.52
C PHE A 19 16.49 3.48 3.62
N LEU A 20 16.76 4.05 4.80
CA LEU A 20 16.77 5.50 4.99
C LEU A 20 17.88 6.19 4.19
N ASP A 21 19.08 5.63 4.16
CA ASP A 21 20.22 6.19 3.41
C ASP A 21 19.94 6.17 1.90
N THR A 22 19.27 5.12 1.42
CA THR A 22 18.80 5.04 0.03
C THR A 22 17.71 6.07 -0.27
N CYS A 23 16.73 6.21 0.62
CA CYS A 23 15.68 7.23 0.47
C CYS A 23 16.27 8.65 0.42
N LYS A 24 17.23 8.96 1.30
CA LYS A 24 17.93 10.26 1.31
C LYS A 24 18.71 10.49 0.02
N ARG A 25 19.44 9.48 -0.48
CA ARG A 25 20.21 9.58 -1.72
C ARG A 25 19.32 9.87 -2.94
N LEU A 26 18.10 9.35 -2.93
CA LEU A 26 17.11 9.54 -4.00
C LEU A 26 16.23 10.78 -3.80
N ASP A 27 16.41 11.51 -2.70
CA ASP A 27 15.55 12.63 -2.28
C ASP A 27 14.05 12.26 -2.19
N LEU A 28 13.77 11.04 -1.72
CA LEU A 28 12.42 10.51 -1.60
C LEU A 28 12.02 10.34 -0.12
N PRO A 29 10.80 10.74 0.28
CA PRO A 29 10.28 10.45 1.60
C PRO A 29 10.07 8.94 1.81
N ALA A 30 10.70 8.38 2.85
CA ALA A 30 10.60 6.96 3.21
C ALA A 30 9.14 6.46 3.32
N ALA A 31 8.25 7.27 3.90
CA ALA A 31 6.83 6.95 4.00
C ALA A 31 6.13 6.89 2.64
N GLN A 32 6.55 7.70 1.66
CA GLN A 32 5.99 7.67 0.31
C GLN A 32 6.44 6.41 -0.43
N VAL A 33 7.72 6.06 -0.32
CA VAL A 33 8.28 4.82 -0.89
C VAL A 33 7.52 3.61 -0.34
N LEU A 34 7.37 3.52 0.99
CA LEU A 34 6.66 2.42 1.61
C LEU A 34 5.19 2.33 1.14
N ARG A 35 4.48 3.46 1.04
CA ARG A 35 3.10 3.48 0.54
C ARG A 35 3.01 3.00 -0.91
N GLN A 36 3.95 3.37 -1.78
CA GLN A 36 3.97 2.91 -3.17
C GLN A 36 4.23 1.42 -3.26
N TYR A 37 5.20 0.92 -2.49
CA TYR A 37 5.47 -0.52 -2.40
C TYR A 37 4.25 -1.29 -1.91
N MET A 38 3.57 -0.81 -0.86
CA MET A 38 2.35 -1.43 -0.37
C MET A 38 1.23 -1.43 -1.42
N ARG A 39 1.03 -0.33 -2.15
CA ARG A 39 0.04 -0.25 -3.23
C ARG A 39 0.34 -1.26 -4.33
N LYS A 40 1.57 -1.27 -4.83
CA LYS A 40 2.01 -2.20 -5.87
C LYS A 40 1.88 -3.65 -5.43
N PHE A 41 2.29 -3.97 -4.21
CA PHE A 41 2.15 -5.31 -3.65
C PHE A 41 0.68 -5.74 -3.58
N VAL A 42 -0.21 -4.86 -3.12
CA VAL A 42 -1.64 -5.13 -3.08
C VAL A 42 -2.22 -5.27 -4.48
N GLU A 43 -1.84 -4.42 -5.44
CA GLU A 43 -2.29 -4.52 -6.83
C GLU A 43 -1.87 -5.85 -7.47
N GLU A 44 -0.60 -6.26 -7.30
CA GLU A 44 -0.07 -7.53 -7.82
C GLU A 44 -0.80 -8.75 -7.25
N HIS A 45 -1.17 -8.72 -5.96
CA HIS A 45 -1.81 -9.86 -5.29
C HIS A 45 -3.34 -9.81 -5.31
N ASN A 46 -3.94 -8.63 -5.50
CA ASN A 46 -5.39 -8.45 -5.63
C ASN A 46 -5.88 -8.59 -7.08
N GLN A 47 -5.01 -8.68 -8.08
CA GLN A 47 -5.42 -9.05 -9.45
C GLN A 47 -6.12 -10.42 -9.49
N GLY A 48 -5.92 -11.29 -8.50
CA GLY A 48 -6.72 -12.52 -8.29
C GLY A 48 -7.98 -12.33 -7.43
N MET A 49 -8.14 -11.20 -6.75
CA MET A 49 -9.29 -10.86 -5.88
C MET A 49 -10.18 -9.75 -6.47
N GLN A 50 -10.06 -9.44 -7.76
CA GLN A 50 -11.04 -8.61 -8.49
C GLN A 50 -12.35 -9.37 -8.77
N SER A 51 -12.75 -10.29 -7.87
CA SER A 51 -13.92 -11.15 -8.03
C SER A 51 -15.19 -10.62 -7.33
N GLU A 52 -15.11 -9.58 -6.48
CA GLU A 52 -16.27 -9.17 -5.68
C GLU A 52 -16.85 -7.79 -6.03
N LEU A 53 -16.22 -7.03 -6.94
CA LEU A 53 -16.69 -5.67 -7.31
C LEU A 53 -17.51 -5.60 -8.60
N PHE A 54 -17.67 -6.73 -9.31
CA PHE A 54 -18.70 -6.90 -10.33
C PHE A 54 -19.76 -7.87 -9.80
N GLN A 55 -20.54 -7.45 -8.81
CA GLN A 55 -21.92 -7.95 -8.70
C GLN A 55 -22.77 -7.03 -9.58
N PRO A 56 -23.08 -7.39 -10.83
CA PRO A 56 -24.24 -6.81 -11.47
C PRO A 56 -25.50 -7.38 -10.77
N GLU A 57 -26.58 -6.59 -10.84
CA GLU A 57 -27.97 -6.98 -10.58
C GLU A 57 -28.46 -6.74 -9.12
N GLU A 58 -29.51 -5.97 -8.83
CA GLU A 58 -30.67 -5.60 -9.63
C GLU A 58 -31.13 -4.15 -9.34
N ARG A 59 -31.27 -3.35 -10.40
CA ARG A 59 -32.23 -2.25 -10.42
C ARG A 59 -33.61 -2.87 -10.57
N ASP A 60 -34.23 -3.33 -9.48
CA ASP A 60 -35.66 -3.66 -9.50
C ASP A 60 -36.48 -2.41 -9.21
N ASN A 61 -37.41 -2.17 -10.13
CA ASN A 61 -38.23 -0.98 -10.27
C ASN A 61 -39.61 -1.28 -9.64
N ARG A 62 -39.90 -0.65 -8.50
CA ARG A 62 -41.28 -0.54 -7.98
C ARG A 62 -41.55 0.83 -7.37
#